data_AF-A0A497QPD1-F1
#
_entry.id   AF-A0A497QPD1-F1
#
_cell.length_a   1.000
_cell.length_b   1.000
_cell.length_c   1.000
_cell.angle_alpha   90.00
_cell.angle_beta   90.00
_cell.angle_gamma   90.00
#
_symmetry.space_group_name_H-M   'P 1'
#
loop_
_entity.id
_entity.type
_entity.pdbx_description
1 polymer ?
#
loop_
_entity_poly.entity_id
_entity_poly.type
_entity_poly.pdbx_seq_one_letter_code
_entity_poly.pdbx_strand_id
1 'polypeptide(L)'
;MVQINFSIPDQLNAFLLLLSNEQKISKSALAKQFFLQGIKKEVMPTLAKLYQDQKISLKTISEITQMSLTDVMRAISQFIDDLMVDDDLIDYSDQISKKLLDLFQKD
;
A
#
# COMPACT_ATOMS: atom_id res chain seq x y z
N MET A 1 36.47 2.04 -5.18
CA MET A 1 35.00 2.08 -5.38
C MET A 1 34.44 0.81 -4.78
N VAL A 2 33.60 0.90 -3.74
CA VAL A 2 32.98 -0.29 -3.14
C VAL A 2 31.72 -0.59 -3.95
N GLN A 3 31.77 -1.66 -4.75
CA GLN A 3 30.62 -2.15 -5.48
C GLN A 3 29.83 -3.05 -4.53
N ILE A 4 28.74 -2.52 -3.97
CA ILE A 4 27.90 -3.29 -3.06
C ILE A 4 26.87 -4.05 -3.90
N ASN A 5 27.04 -5.37 -4.00
CA ASN A 5 26.06 -6.26 -4.63
C ASN A 5 24.92 -6.51 -3.65
N PHE A 6 23.82 -5.76 -3.79
CA PHE A 6 22.60 -6.02 -3.05
C PHE A 6 21.67 -6.93 -3.86
N SER A 7 21.17 -7.99 -3.23
CA SER A 7 20.02 -8.73 -3.74
C SER A 7 18.76 -7.95 -3.36
N ILE A 8 18.13 -7.33 -4.34
CA ILE A 8 16.86 -6.61 -4.16
C ILE A 8 15.73 -7.63 -4.45
N PRO A 9 14.75 -7.81 -3.55
CA PRO A 9 13.60 -8.66 -3.81
C PRO A 9 12.90 -8.27 -5.12
N ASP A 10 12.41 -9.25 -5.88
CA ASP A 10 11.84 -9.02 -7.21
C ASP A 10 10.68 -8.00 -7.18
N GLN A 11 9.81 -8.06 -6.15
CA GLN A 11 8.73 -7.10 -5.97
C GLN A 11 9.23 -5.66 -5.76
N LEU A 12 10.29 -5.48 -4.96
CA LEU A 12 10.89 -4.17 -4.73
C LEU A 12 11.57 -3.66 -6.01
N ASN A 13 12.21 -4.54 -6.78
CA ASN A 13 12.81 -4.18 -8.06
C ASN A 13 11.75 -3.76 -9.09
N ALA A 14 10.62 -4.47 -9.17
CA ALA A 14 9.49 -4.11 -10.02
C ALA A 14 8.88 -2.76 -9.63
N PHE A 15 8.71 -2.53 -8.32
CA PHE A 15 8.23 -1.25 -7.80
C PHE A 15 9.18 -0.08 -8.09
N LEU A 16 10.49 -0.28 -7.93
CA LEU A 16 11.50 0.71 -8.30
C LEU A 16 11.49 1.05 -9.79
N LEU A 17 11.19 0.07 -10.65
CA LEU A 17 11.02 0.27 -12.09
C LEU A 17 9.78 1.11 -12.41
N LEU A 18 8.66 0.84 -11.74
CA LEU A 18 7.43 1.63 -11.88
C LEU A 18 7.66 3.09 -11.49
N LEU A 19 8.27 3.32 -10.32
CA LEU A 19 8.61 4.68 -9.88
C LEU A 19 9.61 5.39 -10.78
N SER A 20 10.60 4.66 -11.30
CA SER A 20 11.59 5.20 -12.23
C SER A 20 10.92 5.75 -13.49
N ASN A 21 9.91 5.04 -14.00
CA ASN A 21 9.12 5.47 -15.16
C ASN A 21 8.22 6.66 -14.85
N GLU A 22 7.55 6.67 -13.69
CA GLU A 22 6.64 7.75 -13.28
C GLU A 22 7.38 9.06 -12.98
N GLN A 23 8.49 8.99 -12.25
CA GLN A 23 9.24 10.15 -11.78
C GLN A 23 10.35 10.60 -12.75
N LYS A 24 10.62 9.80 -13.81
CA LYS A 24 11.74 10.00 -14.74
C LYS A 24 13.11 10.07 -14.06
N ILE A 25 13.25 9.41 -12.91
CA ILE A 25 14.49 9.27 -12.15
C ILE A 25 15.07 7.88 -12.42
N SER A 26 16.39 7.73 -12.50
CA SER A 26 16.99 6.41 -12.72
C SER A 26 16.72 5.46 -11.55
N LYS A 27 16.45 4.19 -11.87
CA LYS A 27 16.24 3.12 -10.87
C LYS A 27 17.36 3.09 -9.81
N SER A 28 18.61 3.28 -10.24
CA SER A 28 19.78 3.30 -9.37
C SER A 28 19.78 4.48 -8.39
N ALA A 29 19.29 5.65 -8.81
CA ALA A 29 19.14 6.80 -7.93
C ALA A 29 18.04 6.59 -6.89
N LEU A 30 16.88 6.03 -7.30
CA LEU A 30 15.80 5.66 -6.38
C LEU A 30 16.24 4.60 -5.36
N ALA A 31 16.92 3.55 -5.81
CA ALA A 31 17.45 2.51 -4.92
C ALA A 31 18.43 3.10 -3.90
N LYS A 32 19.28 4.04 -4.31
CA LYS A 32 20.22 4.74 -3.43
C LYS A 32 19.49 5.63 -2.42
N GLN A 33 18.45 6.36 -2.84
CA GLN A 33 17.60 7.16 -1.96
C GLN A 33 16.94 6.29 -0.89
N PHE A 34 16.36 5.16 -1.30
CA PHE A 34 15.68 4.24 -0.38
C PHE A 34 16.63 3.61 0.62
N PHE A 35 17.86 3.28 0.18
CA PHE A 35 18.91 2.79 1.06
C PHE A 35 19.36 3.84 2.09
N LEU A 36 19.54 5.10 1.66
CA LEU A 36 20.05 6.17 2.53
C LEU A 36 19.02 6.72 3.51
N GLN A 37 17.75 6.81 3.13
CA GLN A 37 16.71 7.47 3.93
C GLN A 37 15.70 6.49 4.55
N GLY A 38 15.78 5.22 4.18
CA GLY A 38 14.85 4.17 4.62
C GLY A 38 13.56 4.16 3.81
N ILE A 39 13.21 2.97 3.32
CA ILE A 39 12.03 2.71 2.48
C ILE A 39 10.75 3.32 3.08
N LYS A 40 10.57 3.28 4.40
CA LYS A 40 9.34 3.75 5.04
C LYS A 40 8.98 5.21 4.75
N LYS A 41 9.95 6.13 4.67
CA LYS A 41 9.63 7.57 4.71
C LYS A 41 9.26 8.16 3.35
N GLU A 42 9.91 7.72 2.27
CA GLU A 42 9.58 8.18 0.92
C GLU A 42 8.59 7.28 0.19
N VAL A 43 8.55 5.99 0.51
CA VAL A 43 7.81 5.01 -0.29
C VAL A 43 6.38 4.82 0.19
N MET A 44 6.17 4.91 1.50
CA MET A 44 4.87 4.62 2.09
C MET A 44 3.74 5.54 1.59
N PRO A 45 3.95 6.86 1.36
CA PRO A 45 2.92 7.70 0.77
C PRO A 45 2.47 7.21 -0.61
N THR A 46 3.41 6.79 -1.46
CA THR A 46 3.09 6.28 -2.80
C THR A 46 2.39 4.93 -2.74
N LEU A 47 2.85 4.03 -1.88
CA LEU A 47 2.20 2.74 -1.67
C LEU A 47 0.79 2.88 -1.09
N ALA A 48 0.60 3.82 -0.16
CA ALA A 48 -0.70 4.13 0.43
C ALA A 48 -1.67 4.65 -0.64
N LYS A 49 -1.21 5.55 -1.53
CA LYS A 49 -2.02 6.03 -2.65
C LYS A 49 -2.40 4.90 -3.62
N LEU A 50 -1.45 4.04 -4.00
CA LEU A 50 -1.74 2.90 -4.87
C LEU A 50 -2.73 1.92 -4.23
N TYR A 51 -2.68 1.76 -2.92
CA TYR A 51 -3.65 0.96 -2.17
C TYR A 51 -5.02 1.63 -2.10
N GLN A 52 -5.08 2.94 -1.86
CA GLN A 52 -6.33 3.71 -1.87
C GLN A 52 -7.03 3.66 -3.23
N ASP A 53 -6.25 3.72 -4.32
CA ASP A 53 -6.71 3.54 -5.70
C ASP A 53 -7.07 2.07 -6.04
N GLN A 54 -7.01 1.15 -5.07
CA GLN A 54 -7.22 -0.29 -5.22
C GLN A 54 -6.30 -0.98 -6.26
N LYS A 55 -5.14 -0.39 -6.59
CA LYS A 55 -4.20 -0.93 -7.59
C LYS A 55 -3.28 -2.02 -7.03
N ILE A 56 -3.04 -2.01 -5.72
CA ILE A 56 -2.21 -2.99 -5.02
C ILE A 56 -2.85 -3.40 -3.70
N SER A 57 -2.46 -4.56 -3.17
CA SER A 57 -2.96 -5.07 -1.88
C SER A 57 -1.99 -4.76 -0.72
N LEU A 58 -2.48 -4.82 0.53
CA LEU A 58 -1.63 -4.74 1.72
C LEU A 58 -0.54 -5.83 1.75
N LYS A 59 -0.82 -7.01 1.19
CA LYS A 59 0.16 -8.09 1.04
C LYS A 59 1.30 -7.70 0.10
N THR A 60 0.96 -7.09 -1.04
CA THR A 60 1.96 -6.57 -1.99
C THR A 60 2.85 -5.53 -1.33
N ILE A 61 2.27 -4.65 -0.52
CA ILE A 61 3.03 -3.64 0.23
C ILE A 61 3.96 -4.31 1.25
N SER A 62 3.46 -5.30 2.00
CA SER A 62 4.25 -6.11 2.94
C SER A 62 5.45 -6.77 2.26
N GLU A 63 5.28 -7.33 1.05
CA GLU A 63 6.36 -7.93 0.26
C GLU A 63 7.39 -6.89 -0.22
N ILE A 64 6.94 -5.71 -0.66
CA ILE A 64 7.83 -4.61 -1.11
C ILE A 64 8.65 -4.05 0.05
N THR A 65 7.99 -3.82 1.20
CA THR A 65 8.62 -3.14 2.35
C THR A 65 9.23 -4.10 3.35
N GLN A 66 9.03 -5.42 3.17
CA GLN A 66 9.43 -6.47 4.11
C GLN A 66 8.91 -6.22 5.54
N MET A 67 7.74 -5.58 5.65
CA MET A 67 7.08 -5.27 6.91
C MET A 67 6.00 -6.30 7.19
N SER A 68 5.69 -6.53 8.47
CA SER A 68 4.51 -7.33 8.82
C SER A 68 3.23 -6.64 8.34
N LEU A 69 2.18 -7.41 8.02
CA LEU A 69 0.89 -6.85 7.61
C LEU A 69 0.34 -5.85 8.64
N THR A 70 0.50 -6.13 9.93
CA THR A 70 0.08 -5.23 11.02
C THR A 70 0.82 -3.89 10.96
N ASP A 71 2.12 -3.92 10.71
CA ASP A 71 2.92 -2.68 10.59
C ASP A 71 2.57 -1.92 9.32
N VAL A 72 2.27 -2.62 8.23
CA VAL A 72 1.80 -2.02 6.98
C VAL A 72 0.47 -1.30 7.21
N MET A 73 -0.50 -1.95 7.84
CA MET A 73 -1.80 -1.35 8.16
C MET A 73 -1.62 -0.07 9.00
N ARG A 74 -0.79 -0.14 10.05
CA ARG A 74 -0.50 1.03 10.91
C ARG A 74 0.20 2.15 10.17
N ALA A 75 1.08 1.83 9.22
CA ALA A 75 1.80 2.84 8.45
C ALA A 75 0.87 3.50 7.41
N ILE A 76 0.06 2.71 6.72
CA ILE A 76 -0.87 3.19 5.69
C ILE A 76 -1.98 4.05 6.28
N SER A 77 -2.50 3.72 7.46
CA SER A 77 -3.53 4.51 8.14
C SER A 77 -3.10 5.93 8.51
N GLN A 78 -1.81 6.27 8.35
CA GLN A 78 -1.30 7.64 8.52
C GLN A 78 -1.45 8.49 7.25
N PHE A 79 -1.74 7.85 6.12
CA PHE A 79 -1.78 8.47 4.79
C PHE A 79 -3.15 8.36 4.10
N ILE A 80 -4.02 7.47 4.58
CA ILE A 80 -5.39 7.31 4.08
C ILE A 80 -6.36 7.51 5.24
N ASP A 81 -7.32 8.39 5.06
CA ASP A 81 -8.41 8.60 6.03
C ASP A 81 -9.57 7.63 5.79
N ASP A 82 -9.79 7.26 4.52
CA ASP A 82 -10.86 6.34 4.14
C ASP A 82 -10.46 5.50 2.93
N LEU A 83 -10.99 4.28 2.89
CA LEU A 83 -10.86 3.42 1.72
C LEU A 83 -11.91 3.86 0.70
N MET A 84 -11.50 3.97 -0.56
CA MET A 84 -12.47 3.97 -1.66
C MET A 84 -13.08 2.57 -1.68
N VAL A 85 -14.27 2.42 -1.10
CA VAL A 85 -15.06 1.19 -1.14
C VAL A 85 -15.93 1.23 -2.39
N ASP A 86 -16.04 0.10 -3.08
CA ASP A 86 -16.90 -0.01 -4.26
C ASP A 86 -18.37 0.22 -3.87
N ASP A 87 -19.13 0.90 -4.72
CA ASP A 87 -20.53 1.25 -4.45
C ASP A 87 -21.38 -0.01 -4.19
N ASP A 88 -21.09 -1.11 -4.89
CA ASP A 88 -21.74 -2.41 -4.70
C ASP A 88 -21.58 -2.96 -3.26
N LEU A 89 -20.42 -2.72 -2.64
CA LEU A 89 -20.13 -3.16 -1.26
C LEU A 89 -20.85 -2.27 -0.24
N ILE A 90 -20.97 -0.97 -0.53
CA ILE A 90 -21.74 -0.03 0.29
C ILE A 90 -23.22 -0.45 0.26
N ASP A 91 -23.76 -0.69 -0.93
CA ASP A 91 -25.15 -1.14 -1.11
C ASP A 91 -25.43 -2.46 -0.38
N TYR A 92 -24.50 -3.41 -0.45
CA TYR A 92 -24.61 -4.66 0.29
C TYR A 92 -24.59 -4.44 1.81
N SER A 93 -23.69 -3.59 2.30
CA SER A 93 -23.60 -3.22 3.73
C SER A 93 -24.91 -2.60 4.24
N ASP A 94 -25.53 -1.72 3.44
CA ASP A 94 -26.81 -1.10 3.77
C ASP A 94 -27.96 -2.11 3.82
N GLN A 95 -27.97 -3.09 2.91
CA GLN A 95 -28.96 -4.18 2.93
C GLN A 95 -28.84 -5.04 4.19
N ILE A 96 -27.60 -5.38 4.59
CA ILE A 96 -27.36 -6.13 5.83
C ILE A 96 -27.75 -5.31 7.05
N SER A 97 -27.40 -4.03 7.08
CA SER A 97 -27.77 -3.10 8.15
C SER A 97 -29.29 -3.04 8.36
N LYS A 98 -30.07 -2.93 7.27
CA LYS A 98 -31.54 -2.96 7.32
C LYS A 98 -32.06 -4.28 7.88
N LYS A 99 -31.53 -5.43 7.41
CA LYS A 99 -31.91 -6.76 7.91
C LYS A 99 -31.62 -6.93 9.40
N LEU A 100 -30.49 -6.39 9.88
CA LEU A 100 -30.13 -6.42 11.30
C LEU A 100 -31.09 -5.57 12.12
N LEU A 101 -31.40 -4.34 11.69
CA LEU A 101 -32.37 -3.48 12.38
C LEU A 101 -33.76 -4.12 12.47
N ASP A 102 -34.23 -4.75 11.40
CA ASP A 102 -35.52 -5.47 11.40
C ASP A 102 -35.55 -6.66 12.38
N LEU A 103 -34.39 -7.28 12.65
CA LEU A 103 -34.27 -8.33 13.66
C LEU A 103 -34.30 -7.75 15.08
N PHE A 104 -33.64 -6.62 15.32
CA PHE A 104 -33.57 -5.98 16.65
C PHE A 104 -34.81 -5.17 17.03
N GLN A 105 -35.71 -4.85 16.10
CA GLN A 105 -37.00 -4.19 16.37
C GLN A 105 -38.14 -5.17 16.66
N LYS A 106 -37.89 -6.49 16.57
CA LYS A 106 -38.89 -7.54 16.81
C LYS A 106 -38.86 -8.13 18.22
N ASP A 107 -37.95 -7.65 19.07
CA ASP A 107 -37.92 -7.89 20.53
C ASP A 107 -38.44 -6.65 21.27
#